data_AF-A0A956WI72-F1
#
_entry.id   AF-A0A956WI72-F1
#
_cell.length_a   1.000
_cell.length_b   1.000
_cell.length_c   1.000
_cell.angle_alpha   90.00
_cell.angle_beta   90.00
_cell.angle_gamma   90.00
#
_symmetry.space_group_name_H-M   'P 1'
#
loop_
_entity.id
_entity.type
_entity.pdbx_description
1 polymer ?
#
loop_
_entity_poly.entity_id
_entity_poly.type
_entity_poly.pdbx_seq_one_letter_code
_entity_poly.pdbx_strand_id
1 'polypeptide(L)'
;TLHANSPREDVYLQPLAYVEEAASGGFFETSRFGAFVDWWPLASRLRTDFSQRARFSSYRRISEDAMPPRVKNLSNYRNSSMILREARRDGYDNAIVLNSAGFVAEGPNACIFLVRDGEVVTPHLQSGILESITRDAVITMVRDDMGLPMSERAVDRTEVYLADEVFFVGNAAEITPVTQVDGQRIGDGMIGPVSHRLRVDLDAIVRGATPAHAEWRTPVGLPAPVLA
;
A
#
# COMPACT_ATOMS: atom_id res chain seq x y z
N THR A 1 1.41 -24.24 -2.59
CA THR A 1 0.34 -23.68 -3.43
C THR A 1 0.82 -23.29 -4.81
N LEU A 2 1.74 -22.32 -4.98
CA LEU A 2 2.15 -21.85 -6.32
C LEU A 2 2.78 -22.94 -7.20
N HIS A 3 3.73 -23.73 -6.69
CA HIS A 3 4.34 -24.82 -7.46
C HIS A 3 3.29 -25.83 -7.98
N ALA A 4 2.32 -26.18 -7.12
CA ALA A 4 1.24 -27.12 -7.47
C ALA A 4 0.28 -26.59 -8.53
N ASN A 5 0.11 -25.26 -8.62
CA ASN A 5 -0.78 -24.63 -9.59
C ASN A 5 -0.06 -24.12 -10.85
N SER A 6 1.28 -24.00 -10.81
CA SER A 6 2.13 -23.61 -11.94
C SER A 6 1.66 -22.37 -12.72
N PRO A 7 1.33 -21.24 -12.06
CA PRO A 7 0.93 -20.03 -12.75
C PRO A 7 2.05 -19.52 -13.66
N ARG A 8 1.66 -18.91 -14.79
CA ARG A 8 2.58 -18.38 -15.82
C ARG A 8 2.50 -16.85 -15.95
N GLU A 9 1.81 -16.22 -15.02
CA GLU A 9 1.52 -14.79 -14.97
C GLU A 9 1.73 -14.25 -13.55
N ASP A 10 1.57 -12.94 -13.38
CA ASP A 10 1.62 -12.30 -12.08
C ASP A 10 0.45 -12.76 -11.21
N VAL A 11 0.74 -13.08 -9.96
CA VAL A 11 -0.24 -13.58 -9.00
C VAL A 11 -0.18 -12.81 -7.70
N TYR A 12 -1.33 -12.70 -7.05
CA TYR A 12 -1.42 -12.26 -5.67
C TYR A 12 -1.62 -13.47 -4.76
N LEU A 13 -0.85 -13.55 -3.68
CA LEU A 13 -1.04 -14.54 -2.62
C LEU A 13 -1.76 -13.92 -1.43
N GLN A 14 -2.76 -14.62 -0.91
CA GLN A 14 -3.47 -14.23 0.31
C GLN A 14 -3.45 -15.36 1.35
N PRO A 15 -2.42 -15.38 2.21
CA PRO A 15 -2.48 -16.13 3.46
C PRO A 15 -3.52 -15.52 4.39
N LEU A 16 -4.38 -16.34 4.98
CA LEU A 16 -5.39 -15.90 5.94
C LEU A 16 -5.53 -16.93 7.07
N ALA A 17 -5.41 -16.45 8.31
CA ALA A 17 -5.69 -17.21 9.52
C ALA A 17 -6.96 -16.69 10.18
N TYR A 18 -7.76 -17.60 10.75
CA TYR A 18 -9.07 -17.29 11.34
C TYR A 18 -9.36 -18.19 12.55
N VAL A 19 -10.32 -17.75 13.38
CA VAL A 19 -10.87 -18.58 14.46
C VAL A 19 -11.88 -19.55 13.84
N GLU A 20 -11.58 -20.85 13.90
CA GLU A 20 -12.42 -21.90 13.32
C GLU A 20 -13.54 -22.32 14.28
N GLU A 21 -13.22 -22.39 15.57
CA GLU A 21 -14.17 -22.76 16.62
C GLU A 21 -14.05 -21.79 17.80
N ALA A 22 -15.16 -21.12 18.11
CA ALA A 22 -15.32 -20.41 19.36
C ALA A 22 -15.55 -21.44 20.47
N ALA A 23 -14.86 -21.33 21.60
CA ALA A 23 -15.15 -22.18 22.75
C ALA A 23 -16.60 -21.94 23.22
N SER A 24 -17.11 -22.85 24.04
CA SER A 24 -18.49 -22.84 24.56
C SER A 24 -18.89 -21.58 25.36
N GLY A 25 -18.02 -20.57 25.49
CA GLY A 25 -18.29 -19.24 26.03
C GLY A 25 -18.63 -18.13 25.02
N GLY A 26 -18.73 -18.43 23.71
CA GLY A 26 -19.12 -17.45 22.67
C GLY A 26 -17.93 -16.68 22.05
N PHE A 27 -18.17 -15.47 21.52
CA PHE A 27 -17.20 -14.69 20.73
C PHE A 27 -15.85 -14.37 21.43
N PHE A 28 -15.74 -14.59 22.73
CA PHE A 28 -14.62 -14.12 23.56
C PHE A 28 -13.58 -15.18 23.89
N GLU A 29 -13.88 -16.46 23.64
CA GLU A 29 -12.97 -17.57 23.87
C GLU A 29 -12.69 -18.29 22.56
N THR A 30 -11.43 -18.27 22.13
CA THR A 30 -10.98 -18.94 20.91
C THR A 30 -10.26 -20.23 21.30
N SER A 31 -10.69 -21.38 20.79
CA SER A 31 -10.10 -22.68 21.12
C SER A 31 -9.29 -23.27 19.96
N ARG A 32 -9.74 -23.03 18.72
CA ARG A 32 -9.11 -23.59 17.51
C ARG A 32 -8.99 -22.54 16.40
N PHE A 33 -7.82 -22.55 15.76
CA PHE A 33 -7.50 -21.67 14.62
C PHE A 33 -7.38 -22.50 13.34
N GLY A 34 -7.93 -21.95 12.26
CA GLY A 34 -7.74 -22.44 10.90
C GLY A 34 -6.89 -21.47 10.09
N ALA A 35 -6.32 -21.95 9.00
CA ALA A 35 -5.63 -21.11 8.03
C ALA A 35 -5.79 -21.67 6.61
N PHE A 36 -5.78 -20.78 5.62
CA PHE A 36 -5.69 -21.14 4.22
C PHE A 36 -4.78 -20.15 3.48
N VAL A 37 -4.35 -20.55 2.29
CA VAL A 37 -3.63 -19.67 1.36
C VAL A 37 -4.36 -19.72 0.03
N ASP A 38 -4.97 -18.59 -0.33
CA ASP A 38 -5.59 -18.41 -1.63
C ASP A 38 -4.67 -17.64 -2.58
N TRP A 39 -4.94 -17.72 -3.88
CA TRP A 39 -4.20 -16.99 -4.89
C TRP A 39 -5.05 -16.72 -6.14
N TRP A 40 -4.74 -15.63 -6.83
CA TRP A 40 -5.39 -15.29 -8.09
C TRP A 40 -4.45 -14.47 -9.00
N PRO A 41 -4.69 -14.48 -10.33
CA PRO A 41 -3.99 -13.58 -11.24
C PRO A 41 -4.20 -12.11 -10.88
N LEU A 42 -3.12 -11.35 -10.80
CA LEU A 42 -3.15 -9.91 -10.60
C LEU A 42 -2.00 -9.28 -11.39
N ALA A 43 -2.31 -8.74 -12.56
CA ALA A 43 -1.32 -8.08 -13.40
C ALA A 43 -0.69 -6.88 -12.68
N SER A 44 0.65 -6.82 -12.71
CA SER A 44 1.40 -5.65 -12.25
C SER A 44 1.04 -4.41 -13.07
N ARG A 45 1.01 -3.26 -12.42
CA ARG A 45 0.83 -1.96 -13.06
C ARG A 45 2.13 -1.18 -13.17
N LEU A 46 3.24 -1.65 -12.59
CA LEU A 46 4.52 -0.92 -12.53
C LEU A 46 5.03 -0.41 -13.88
N ARG A 47 4.71 -1.10 -14.99
CA ARG A 47 5.11 -0.77 -16.37
C ARG A 47 4.05 -0.01 -17.19
N THR A 48 3.02 0.55 -16.56
CA THR A 48 1.90 1.24 -17.23
C THR A 48 1.86 2.74 -16.91
N ASP A 49 1.03 3.54 -17.57
CA ASP A 49 0.81 4.94 -17.16
C ASP A 49 -0.32 5.10 -16.12
N PHE A 50 -0.64 4.02 -15.40
CA PHE A 50 -1.72 4.03 -14.41
C PHE A 50 -1.42 5.01 -13.27
N SER A 51 -2.39 5.87 -12.97
CA SER A 51 -2.43 6.80 -11.84
C SER A 51 -3.86 6.89 -11.29
N GLN A 52 -4.02 7.50 -10.12
CA GLN A 52 -5.31 7.65 -9.45
C GLN A 52 -5.64 9.10 -9.12
N ARG A 53 -6.93 9.41 -9.09
CA ARG A 53 -7.46 10.63 -8.47
C ARG A 53 -7.98 10.27 -7.09
N ALA A 54 -7.52 10.98 -6.07
CA ALA A 54 -7.90 10.74 -4.70
C ALA A 54 -8.71 11.91 -4.13
N ARG A 55 -9.36 11.66 -2.99
CA ARG A 55 -9.94 12.70 -2.15
C ARG A 55 -9.71 12.42 -0.69
N PHE A 56 -9.76 13.45 0.15
CA PHE A 56 -9.83 13.21 1.59
C PHE A 56 -11.21 12.65 1.96
N SER A 57 -11.19 11.53 2.68
CA SER A 57 -12.40 10.89 3.21
C SER A 57 -12.98 11.70 4.38
N SER A 58 -14.31 11.69 4.52
CA SER A 58 -14.98 12.24 5.72
C SER A 58 -14.85 11.30 6.94
N TYR A 59 -14.67 10.00 6.69
CA TYR A 59 -14.35 9.03 7.73
C TYR A 59 -12.91 9.18 8.21
N ARG A 60 -12.71 8.97 9.51
CA ARG A 60 -11.39 8.89 10.15
C ARG A 60 -10.83 7.47 10.11
N ARG A 61 -9.51 7.36 10.16
CA ARG A 61 -8.82 6.09 10.35
C ARG A 61 -9.15 5.53 11.74
N ILE A 62 -9.24 4.20 11.83
CA ILE A 62 -9.27 3.51 13.13
C ILE A 62 -8.00 3.82 13.94
N SER A 63 -8.11 3.74 15.26
CA SER A 63 -7.05 4.11 16.21
C SER A 63 -6.58 2.91 17.03
N GLU A 64 -5.38 3.03 17.60
CA GLU A 64 -4.74 1.99 18.44
C GLU A 64 -5.59 1.55 19.64
N ASP A 65 -6.37 2.47 20.21
CA ASP A 65 -7.22 2.22 21.39
C ASP A 65 -8.59 1.60 21.05
N ALA A 66 -8.95 1.51 19.77
CA ALA A 66 -10.23 0.94 19.33
C ALA A 66 -10.04 -0.31 18.45
N MET A 67 -9.27 -0.18 17.37
CA MET A 67 -8.98 -1.27 16.43
C MET A 67 -7.57 -1.04 15.87
N PRO A 68 -6.52 -1.63 16.47
CA PRO A 68 -5.13 -1.38 16.11
C PRO A 68 -4.86 -1.51 14.61
N PRO A 69 -4.48 -0.41 13.91
CA PRO A 69 -4.12 -0.44 12.48
C PRO A 69 -2.93 -1.34 12.18
N ARG A 70 -2.01 -1.49 13.15
CA ARG A 70 -0.83 -2.37 13.04
C ARG A 70 -1.20 -3.83 12.81
N VAL A 71 -2.35 -4.27 13.29
CA VAL A 71 -2.83 -5.64 13.08
C VAL A 71 -3.57 -5.71 11.75
N LYS A 72 -3.04 -6.48 10.79
CA LYS A 72 -3.67 -6.70 9.48
C LYS A 72 -4.85 -7.69 9.56
N ASN A 73 -5.90 -7.31 10.28
CA ASN A 73 -7.11 -8.12 10.44
C ASN A 73 -8.22 -7.71 9.44
N LEU A 74 -9.16 -8.62 9.17
CA LEU A 74 -10.27 -8.36 8.23
C LEU A 74 -11.23 -7.27 8.73
N SER A 75 -11.49 -7.21 10.03
CA SER A 75 -12.44 -6.25 10.62
C SER A 75 -12.03 -4.79 10.39
N ASN A 76 -10.73 -4.50 10.40
CA ASN A 76 -10.15 -3.19 10.09
C ASN A 76 -10.55 -2.71 8.68
N TYR A 77 -10.75 -3.64 7.73
CA TYR A 77 -11.16 -3.31 6.36
C TYR A 77 -12.61 -2.83 6.26
N ARG A 78 -13.42 -2.93 7.33
CA ARG A 78 -14.75 -2.31 7.33
C ARG A 78 -14.65 -0.80 7.24
N ASN A 79 -13.71 -0.19 7.97
CA ASN A 79 -13.38 1.23 7.86
C ASN A 79 -12.90 1.57 6.44
N SER A 80 -11.91 0.83 5.93
CA SER A 80 -11.40 1.00 4.56
C SER A 80 -12.49 0.89 3.48
N SER A 81 -13.44 -0.03 3.63
CA SER A 81 -14.54 -0.21 2.68
C SER A 81 -15.47 1.00 2.66
N MET A 82 -15.80 1.59 3.81
CA MET A 82 -16.64 2.80 3.86
C MET A 82 -15.94 3.99 3.21
N ILE A 83 -14.66 4.19 3.54
CA ILE A 83 -13.78 5.21 2.96
C ILE A 83 -13.75 5.10 1.43
N LEU A 84 -13.45 3.91 0.90
CA LEU A 84 -13.33 3.71 -0.54
C LEU A 84 -14.67 3.84 -1.27
N ARG A 85 -15.77 3.42 -0.63
CA ARG A 85 -17.13 3.58 -1.19
C ARG A 85 -17.53 5.05 -1.27
N GLU A 86 -17.18 5.86 -0.28
CA GLU A 86 -17.39 7.31 -0.33
C GLU A 86 -16.64 7.93 -1.50
N ALA A 87 -15.33 7.68 -1.61
CA ALA A 87 -14.52 8.23 -2.70
C ALA A 87 -15.07 7.87 -4.08
N ARG A 88 -15.42 6.59 -4.29
CA ARG A 88 -15.99 6.12 -5.57
C ARG A 88 -17.33 6.73 -5.88
N ARG A 89 -18.21 6.88 -4.89
CA ARG A 89 -19.52 7.54 -5.07
C ARG A 89 -19.34 8.98 -5.54
N ASP A 90 -18.29 9.63 -5.06
CA ASP A 90 -18.01 11.04 -5.33
C ASP A 90 -17.09 11.22 -6.57
N GLY A 91 -16.84 10.14 -7.33
CA GLY A 91 -16.15 10.19 -8.63
C GLY A 91 -14.63 10.02 -8.60
N TYR A 92 -14.05 9.66 -7.45
CA TYR A 92 -12.62 9.44 -7.25
C TYR A 92 -12.25 7.96 -7.29
N ASP A 93 -11.00 7.67 -7.64
CA ASP A 93 -10.48 6.31 -7.75
C ASP A 93 -10.11 5.74 -6.36
N ASN A 94 -9.64 6.63 -5.47
CA ASN A 94 -9.19 6.28 -4.13
C ASN A 94 -9.39 7.42 -3.11
N ALA A 95 -8.96 7.21 -1.86
CA ALA A 95 -9.06 8.20 -0.79
C ALA A 95 -7.77 8.34 0.02
N ILE A 96 -7.58 9.51 0.62
CA ILE A 96 -6.61 9.78 1.67
C ILE A 96 -7.36 9.89 2.99
N VAL A 97 -6.86 9.24 4.03
CA VAL A 97 -7.53 9.12 5.32
C VAL A 97 -6.75 9.88 6.38
N LEU A 98 -7.46 10.69 7.16
CA LEU A 98 -6.88 11.37 8.31
C LEU A 98 -7.09 10.52 9.57
N ASN A 99 -6.12 10.58 10.49
CA ASN A 99 -6.31 10.08 11.85
C ASN A 99 -7.22 11.01 12.67
N SER A 100 -7.50 10.61 13.91
CA SER A 100 -8.36 11.38 14.85
C SER A 100 -7.79 12.76 15.19
N ALA A 101 -6.47 12.93 15.17
CA ALA A 101 -5.79 14.19 15.44
C ALA A 101 -5.79 15.16 14.24
N GLY A 102 -6.19 14.71 13.04
CA GLY A 102 -6.23 15.57 11.84
C GLY A 102 -5.05 15.42 10.89
N PHE A 103 -4.05 14.60 11.23
CA PHE A 103 -2.91 14.32 10.37
C PHE A 103 -3.22 13.20 9.37
N VAL A 104 -2.50 13.19 8.25
CA VAL A 104 -2.57 12.11 7.27
C VAL A 104 -2.12 10.80 7.91
N ALA A 105 -2.95 9.76 7.76
CA ALA A 105 -2.61 8.40 8.09
C ALA A 105 -2.14 7.66 6.83
N GLU A 106 -3.08 7.13 6.05
CA GLU A 106 -2.81 6.30 4.87
C GLU A 106 -4.01 6.35 3.91
N GLY A 107 -3.94 5.62 2.78
CA GLY A 107 -5.12 5.30 1.98
C GLY A 107 -5.92 4.14 2.58
N PRO A 108 -7.11 3.80 2.06
CA PRO A 108 -7.91 2.70 2.57
C PRO A 108 -7.21 1.33 2.46
N ASN A 109 -6.24 1.18 1.56
CA ASN A 109 -5.61 -0.10 1.23
C ASN A 109 -4.10 -0.02 0.95
N ALA A 110 -3.46 1.12 1.21
CA ALA A 110 -2.04 1.36 0.93
C ALA A 110 -1.52 2.53 1.78
N CYS A 111 -0.24 2.50 2.15
CA CYS A 111 0.44 3.65 2.76
C CYS A 111 0.59 4.78 1.73
N ILE A 112 0.86 6.00 2.19
CA ILE A 112 0.98 7.19 1.35
C ILE A 112 2.35 7.84 1.51
N PHE A 113 2.92 8.29 0.41
CA PHE A 113 4.14 9.08 0.34
C PHE A 113 3.88 10.38 -0.41
N LEU A 114 4.69 11.37 -0.09
CA LEU A 114 4.73 12.67 -0.75
C LEU A 114 6.18 13.00 -1.14
N VAL A 115 6.34 13.80 -2.18
CA VAL A 115 7.58 14.51 -2.46
C VAL A 115 7.30 16.00 -2.33
N ARG A 116 8.14 16.70 -1.59
CA ARG A 116 8.04 18.15 -1.45
C ARG A 116 9.41 18.76 -1.26
N ASP A 117 9.73 19.76 -2.08
CA ASP A 117 11.00 20.49 -2.00
C ASP A 117 12.23 19.56 -2.07
N GLY A 118 12.12 18.47 -2.85
CA GLY A 118 13.16 17.46 -3.02
C GLY A 118 13.26 16.42 -1.90
N GLU A 119 12.41 16.48 -0.87
CA GLU A 119 12.35 15.52 0.23
C GLU A 119 11.19 14.54 0.07
N VAL A 120 11.43 13.26 0.33
CA VAL A 120 10.39 12.23 0.41
C VAL A 120 9.83 12.16 1.83
N VAL A 121 8.51 12.26 1.97
CA VAL A 121 7.82 12.28 3.26
C VAL A 121 6.77 11.17 3.30
N THR A 122 6.73 10.41 4.39
CA THR A 122 5.62 9.47 4.67
C THR A 122 5.15 9.66 6.11
N PRO A 123 3.85 9.46 6.40
CA PRO A 123 3.37 9.37 7.77
C PRO A 123 4.17 8.35 8.61
N HIS A 124 4.57 8.74 9.82
CA HIS A 124 5.18 7.82 10.79
C HIS A 124 4.15 6.81 11.32
N LEU A 125 4.61 5.70 11.91
CA LEU A 125 3.73 4.64 12.43
C LEU A 125 2.70 5.15 13.46
N GLN A 126 3.08 6.14 14.28
CA GLN A 126 2.22 6.77 15.28
C GLN A 126 1.04 7.55 14.67
N SER A 127 0.98 7.72 13.34
CA SER A 127 -0.17 8.29 12.64
C SER A 127 -1.34 7.31 12.54
N GLY A 128 -1.21 6.08 13.06
CA GLY A 128 -2.26 5.06 13.03
C GLY A 128 -2.31 4.33 11.69
N ILE A 129 -1.15 3.90 11.19
CA ILE A 129 -1.01 3.23 9.88
C ILE A 129 -0.60 1.77 10.06
N LEU A 130 -0.80 0.98 9.00
CA LEU A 130 -0.21 -0.36 8.95
C LEU A 130 1.31 -0.28 8.76
N GLU A 131 2.05 -1.13 9.47
CA GLU A 131 3.50 -1.32 9.27
C GLU A 131 3.74 -2.15 8.00
N SER A 132 3.57 -1.50 6.85
CA SER A 132 3.58 -2.12 5.53
C SER A 132 5.00 -2.53 5.08
N ILE A 133 5.16 -3.77 4.66
CA ILE A 133 6.43 -4.27 4.09
C ILE A 133 6.81 -3.57 2.79
N THR A 134 5.83 -3.14 1.97
CA THR A 134 6.12 -2.40 0.73
C THR A 134 6.53 -0.96 1.04
N ARG A 135 5.98 -0.39 2.11
CA ARG A 135 6.43 0.92 2.62
C ARG A 135 7.88 0.81 3.06
N ASP A 136 8.22 -0.19 3.87
CA ASP A 136 9.59 -0.45 4.31
C ASP A 136 10.58 -0.58 3.14
N ALA A 137 10.24 -1.39 2.13
CA ALA A 137 11.04 -1.50 0.90
C ALA A 137 11.24 -0.15 0.19
N VAL A 138 10.19 0.67 0.05
CA VAL A 138 10.30 2.01 -0.55
C VAL A 138 11.18 2.93 0.29
N ILE A 139 11.12 2.85 1.62
CA ILE A 139 11.99 3.61 2.52
C ILE A 139 13.46 3.25 2.29
N THR A 140 13.77 1.96 2.23
CA THR A 140 15.12 1.46 1.89
C THR A 140 15.56 1.98 0.53
N MET A 141 14.73 1.82 -0.51
CA MET A 141 15.09 2.28 -1.87
C MET A 141 15.34 3.79 -1.93
N VAL A 142 14.49 4.61 -1.29
CA VAL A 142 14.65 6.07 -1.26
C VAL A 142 15.95 6.48 -0.57
N ARG A 143 16.24 5.88 0.59
CA ARG A 143 17.40 6.26 1.41
C ARG A 143 18.71 5.70 0.87
N ASP A 144 18.74 4.40 0.59
CA ASP A 144 19.97 3.65 0.37
C ASP A 144 20.32 3.57 -1.11
N ASP A 145 19.33 3.41 -2.00
CA ASP A 145 19.58 3.27 -3.45
C ASP A 145 19.56 4.62 -4.17
N MET A 146 18.61 5.49 -3.84
CA MET A 146 18.44 6.79 -4.49
C MET A 146 19.20 7.92 -3.78
N GLY A 147 19.56 7.73 -2.51
CA GLY A 147 20.26 8.74 -1.71
C GLY A 147 19.45 10.03 -1.49
N LEU A 148 18.11 9.95 -1.51
CA LEU A 148 17.25 11.12 -1.35
C LEU A 148 17.00 11.44 0.13
N PRO A 149 16.85 12.73 0.49
CA PRO A 149 16.44 13.10 1.84
C PRO A 149 15.02 12.60 2.10
N MET A 150 14.81 12.11 3.32
CA MET A 150 13.57 11.47 3.70
C MET A 150 13.20 11.71 5.17
N SER A 151 11.92 11.94 5.44
CA SER A 151 11.36 11.93 6.79
C SER A 151 10.13 11.04 6.95
N GLU A 152 10.08 10.37 8.12
CA GLU A 152 8.88 9.72 8.64
C GLU A 152 8.32 10.61 9.75
N ARG A 153 7.24 11.33 9.47
CA ARG A 153 6.68 12.33 10.40
C ARG A 153 5.17 12.48 10.28
N ALA A 154 4.55 13.26 11.16
CA ALA A 154 3.19 13.71 10.94
C ALA A 154 3.14 14.60 9.68
N VAL A 155 2.06 14.44 8.90
CA VAL A 155 1.83 15.18 7.66
C VAL A 155 0.47 15.87 7.76
N ASP A 156 0.44 17.16 7.47
CA ASP A 156 -0.79 17.94 7.49
C ASP A 156 -1.63 17.70 6.24
N ARG A 157 -2.96 17.82 6.37
CA ARG A 157 -3.87 17.74 5.21
C ARG A 157 -3.45 18.70 4.10
N THR A 158 -3.14 19.95 4.45
CA THR A 158 -2.82 21.00 3.47
C THR A 158 -1.46 20.82 2.81
N GLU A 159 -0.54 20.12 3.47
CA GLU A 159 0.75 19.77 2.88
C GLU A 159 0.59 18.86 1.66
N VAL A 160 -0.42 17.96 1.66
CA VAL A 160 -0.71 17.10 0.51
C VAL A 160 -1.02 17.91 -0.75
N TYR A 161 -1.75 19.02 -0.64
CA TYR A 161 -2.07 19.86 -1.80
C TYR A 161 -0.88 20.65 -2.34
N LEU A 162 0.16 20.81 -1.52
CA LEU A 162 1.38 21.55 -1.86
C LEU A 162 2.53 20.63 -2.27
N ALA A 163 2.30 19.32 -2.33
CA ALA A 163 3.32 18.35 -2.71
C ALA A 163 3.58 18.39 -4.22
N ASP A 164 4.85 18.15 -4.58
CA ASP A 164 5.30 17.97 -5.96
C ASP A 164 4.81 16.62 -6.51
N GLU A 165 4.82 15.59 -5.66
CA GLU A 165 4.28 14.26 -5.97
C GLU A 165 3.52 13.68 -4.78
N VAL A 166 2.49 12.87 -5.06
CA VAL A 166 1.81 12.03 -4.07
C VAL A 166 1.65 10.64 -4.67
N PHE A 167 1.90 9.59 -3.89
CA PHE A 167 1.70 8.22 -4.37
C PHE A 167 1.36 7.26 -3.23
N PHE A 168 0.56 6.24 -3.57
CA PHE A 168 0.23 5.14 -2.67
C PHE A 168 1.23 3.99 -2.84
N VAL A 169 1.51 3.30 -1.73
CA VAL A 169 2.44 2.16 -1.66
C VAL A 169 1.81 1.00 -0.90
N GLY A 170 1.77 -0.18 -1.52
CA GLY A 170 1.31 -1.41 -0.87
C GLY A 170 1.35 -2.62 -1.79
N ASN A 171 1.25 -3.84 -1.25
CA ASN A 171 1.48 -5.07 -2.03
C ASN A 171 0.64 -5.18 -3.32
N ALA A 172 -0.66 -4.87 -3.27
CA ALA A 172 -1.54 -4.90 -4.44
C ALA A 172 -1.57 -3.58 -5.24
N ALA A 173 -1.22 -2.46 -4.58
CA ALA A 173 -1.16 -1.14 -5.20
C ALA A 173 0.20 -0.88 -5.89
N GLU A 174 1.21 -1.69 -5.55
CA GLU A 174 2.61 -1.49 -5.87
C GLU A 174 3.02 -0.06 -5.52
N ILE A 175 3.49 0.72 -6.50
CA ILE A 175 3.66 2.17 -6.40
C ILE A 175 2.66 2.82 -7.35
N THR A 176 1.63 3.45 -6.80
CA THR A 176 0.52 4.06 -7.56
C THR A 176 0.54 5.59 -7.40
N PRO A 177 0.96 6.34 -8.44
CA PRO A 177 0.92 7.80 -8.44
C PRO A 177 -0.50 8.37 -8.27
N VAL A 178 -0.60 9.51 -7.59
CA VAL A 178 -1.82 10.28 -7.39
C VAL A 178 -1.65 11.65 -8.04
N THR A 179 -2.39 11.89 -9.12
CA THR A 179 -2.25 13.12 -9.94
C THR A 179 -3.22 14.22 -9.53
N GLN A 180 -4.23 13.88 -8.73
CA GLN A 180 -5.25 14.83 -8.26
C GLN A 180 -5.73 14.48 -6.86
N VAL A 181 -5.89 15.48 -5.99
CA VAL A 181 -6.50 15.34 -4.66
C VAL A 181 -7.60 16.39 -4.49
N ASP A 182 -8.82 15.98 -4.12
CA ASP A 182 -9.98 16.88 -3.91
C ASP A 182 -10.28 17.79 -5.12
N GLY A 183 -10.00 17.30 -6.34
CA GLY A 183 -10.18 18.07 -7.57
C GLY A 183 -9.00 18.98 -7.93
N GLN A 184 -8.00 19.12 -7.06
CA GLN A 184 -6.79 19.90 -7.31
C GLN A 184 -5.68 19.01 -7.86
N ARG A 185 -4.93 19.51 -8.84
CA ARG A 185 -3.76 18.79 -9.37
C ARG A 185 -2.66 18.73 -8.31
N ILE A 186 -1.95 17.61 -8.25
CA ILE A 186 -0.69 17.48 -7.51
C ILE A 186 0.44 17.72 -8.50
N GLY A 187 1.38 18.61 -8.14
CA GLY A 187 2.40 19.08 -9.08
C GLY A 187 1.78 19.61 -10.40
N ASP A 188 2.22 19.05 -11.52
CA ASP A 188 1.68 19.35 -12.86
C ASP A 188 0.46 18.48 -13.26
N GLY A 189 0.08 17.53 -12.40
CA GLY A 189 -0.96 16.54 -12.64
C GLY A 189 -0.49 15.31 -13.43
N MET A 190 0.81 15.09 -13.53
CA MET A 190 1.42 13.93 -14.19
C MET A 190 2.10 13.00 -13.17
N ILE A 191 2.55 11.83 -13.62
CA ILE A 191 3.39 10.95 -12.81
C ILE A 191 4.74 11.65 -12.63
N GLY A 192 5.13 11.89 -11.39
CA GLY A 192 6.38 12.59 -11.09
C GLY A 192 7.63 11.70 -11.18
N PRO A 193 8.81 12.33 -11.23
CA PRO A 193 10.09 11.62 -11.46
C PRO A 193 10.47 10.64 -10.35
N VAL A 194 10.21 10.94 -9.07
CA VAL A 194 10.57 10.08 -7.94
C VAL A 194 9.69 8.82 -7.96
N SER A 195 8.37 9.00 -8.05
CA SER A 195 7.42 7.88 -8.11
C SER A 195 7.63 7.02 -9.36
N HIS A 196 7.96 7.62 -10.51
CA HIS A 196 8.35 6.88 -11.71
C HIS A 196 9.64 6.08 -11.49
N ARG A 197 10.68 6.67 -10.91
CA ARG A 197 11.94 5.97 -10.66
C ARG A 197 11.74 4.79 -9.72
N LEU A 198 11.02 4.97 -8.62
CA LEU A 198 10.69 3.89 -7.70
C LEU A 198 9.95 2.74 -8.40
N ARG A 199 9.06 3.03 -9.36
CA ARG A 199 8.36 1.98 -10.12
C ARG A 199 9.30 1.14 -10.97
N VAL A 200 10.23 1.79 -11.66
CA VAL A 200 11.24 1.12 -12.49
C VAL A 200 12.13 0.24 -11.62
N ASP A 201 12.60 0.77 -10.50
CA ASP A 201 13.50 0.04 -9.60
C ASP A 201 12.78 -1.12 -8.91
N LEU A 202 11.56 -0.90 -8.41
CA LEU A 202 10.77 -1.96 -7.78
C LEU A 202 10.47 -3.08 -8.78
N ASP A 203 10.11 -2.76 -10.03
CA ASP A 203 9.89 -3.78 -11.07
C ASP A 203 11.17 -4.59 -11.32
N ALA A 204 12.31 -3.94 -11.49
CA ALA A 204 13.58 -4.63 -11.70
C ALA A 204 13.92 -5.54 -10.51
N ILE A 205 13.71 -5.06 -9.28
CA ILE A 205 13.91 -5.84 -8.05
C ILE A 205 12.94 -7.03 -8.03
N VAL A 206 11.62 -6.86 -8.05
CA VAL A 206 10.68 -7.99 -7.87
C VAL A 206 10.75 -9.02 -9.00
N ARG A 207 11.20 -8.61 -10.20
CA ARG A 207 11.39 -9.51 -11.35
C ARG A 207 12.70 -10.29 -11.33
N GLY A 208 13.65 -9.96 -10.46
CA GLY A 208 14.97 -10.59 -10.52
C GLY A 208 15.89 -10.03 -11.60
N ALA A 209 15.57 -8.88 -12.19
CA ALA A 209 16.37 -8.27 -13.27
C ALA A 209 17.61 -7.53 -12.76
N THR A 210 17.73 -7.35 -11.44
CA THR A 210 18.88 -6.77 -10.74
C THR A 210 19.29 -7.66 -9.55
N PRO A 211 20.59 -7.75 -9.22
CA PRO A 211 21.05 -8.41 -8.00
C PRO A 211 20.66 -7.65 -6.72
N ALA A 212 20.28 -6.37 -6.81
CA ALA A 212 19.82 -5.59 -5.66
C ALA A 212 18.63 -6.27 -4.96
N HIS A 213 18.66 -6.22 -3.62
CA HIS A 213 17.63 -6.76 -2.74
C HIS A 213 17.22 -8.22 -3.04
N ALA A 214 18.20 -9.08 -3.33
CA ALA A 214 17.93 -10.49 -3.58
C ALA A 214 17.23 -11.19 -2.42
N GLU A 215 17.47 -10.73 -1.19
CA GLU A 215 16.85 -11.19 0.05
C GLU A 215 15.33 -10.95 0.11
N TRP A 216 14.76 -10.07 -0.72
CA TRP A 216 13.31 -9.84 -0.78
C TRP A 216 12.58 -10.86 -1.66
N ARG A 217 13.32 -11.75 -2.35
CA ARG A 217 12.76 -12.70 -3.32
C ARG A 217 12.93 -14.12 -2.83
N THR A 218 11.86 -14.91 -2.92
CA THR A 218 11.90 -16.36 -2.73
C THR A 218 11.55 -17.06 -4.05
N PRO A 219 12.50 -17.75 -4.71
CA PRO A 219 12.21 -18.51 -5.92
C PRO A 219 11.18 -19.61 -5.66
N VAL A 220 10.16 -19.71 -6.51
CA VAL A 220 9.10 -20.74 -6.41
C VAL A 220 9.56 -22.10 -6.97
N GLY A 221 10.66 -22.13 -7.74
CA GLY A 221 11.15 -23.34 -8.40
C GLY A 221 10.35 -23.74 -9.65
N LEU A 222 9.55 -22.82 -10.21
CA LEU A 222 8.89 -23.02 -11.49
C LEU A 222 9.86 -22.71 -12.65
N PRO A 223 9.74 -23.41 -13.80
CA PRO A 223 10.49 -23.05 -14.99
C PRO A 223 10.20 -21.60 -15.37
N ALA A 224 11.23 -20.85 -15.80
CA ALA A 224 11.05 -19.49 -16.28
C ALA A 224 9.92 -19.44 -17.32
N PRO A 225 8.99 -18.47 -17.22
CA PRO A 225 7.99 -18.30 -18.26
C PRO A 225 8.70 -18.04 -19.59
N VAL A 226 8.27 -18.73 -20.64
CA VAL A 226 8.70 -18.40 -22.01
C VAL A 226 8.08 -17.04 -22.29
N LEU A 227 8.88 -15.98 -22.25
CA LEU A 227 8.44 -14.63 -22.61
C LEU A 227 7.99 -14.68 -24.07
N ALA A 228 6.73 -14.31 -24.33
CA ALA A 228 6.19 -14.09 -25.66
C ALA A 228 6.58 -12.68 -26.17
#